data_AF-A0A210RY32-F1
#
_entry.id   AF-A0A210RY32-F1
#
_cell.length_a   1.000
_cell.length_b   1.000
_cell.length_c   1.000
_cell.angle_alpha   90.00
_cell.angle_beta   90.00
_cell.angle_gamma   90.00
#
_symmetry.space_group_name_H-M   'P 1'
#
loop_
_entity.id
_entity.type
_entity.pdbx_description
1 polymer ?
#
loop_
_entity_poly.entity_id
_entity_poly.type
_entity_poly.pdbx_seq_one_letter_code
_entity_poly.pdbx_strand_id
1 'polypeptide(L)'
;MNIQTKQKGFTLVELLVVIAIIGILTAIGVPMYNGYQASAKVSATKQNFDGMKTFIAGEVTKCSAGLTPTLADPKAGGATITCPGGLTATAAATYFTAYGLATMKNPYDSTSTTAVNGTIPPANNGEIGISGAATASCPSGVSIQAKIIDPATNATASYPAAAECISVQ
;
A
#
# COMPACT_ATOMS: atom_id res chain seq x y z
N MET A 1 -48.57 -17.57 -42.74
CA MET A 1 -47.54 -16.92 -43.60
C MET A 1 -46.25 -16.91 -42.81
N ASN A 2 -45.36 -17.89 -43.07
CA ASN A 2 -44.13 -18.07 -42.32
C ASN A 2 -43.03 -17.17 -42.91
N ILE A 3 -42.67 -16.13 -42.18
CA ILE A 3 -41.56 -15.23 -42.52
C ILE A 3 -40.26 -15.99 -42.21
N GLN A 4 -39.66 -16.60 -43.23
CA GLN A 4 -38.31 -17.18 -43.14
C GLN A 4 -37.30 -16.03 -43.04
N THR A 5 -36.85 -15.72 -41.83
CA THR A 5 -35.79 -14.76 -41.58
C THR A 5 -34.47 -15.32 -42.13
N LYS A 6 -33.96 -14.73 -43.22
CA LYS A 6 -32.61 -15.07 -43.74
C LYS A 6 -31.59 -14.77 -42.65
N GLN A 7 -31.03 -15.81 -42.04
CA GLN A 7 -29.89 -15.66 -41.14
C GLN A 7 -28.68 -15.19 -41.97
N LYS A 8 -28.31 -13.92 -41.82
CA LYS A 8 -27.05 -13.38 -42.35
C LYS A 8 -25.92 -13.90 -41.45
N GLY A 9 -25.18 -14.90 -41.92
CA GLY A 9 -23.95 -15.36 -41.27
C GLY A 9 -22.82 -14.34 -41.46
N PHE A 10 -21.93 -14.25 -40.48
CA PHE A 10 -20.69 -13.46 -40.55
C PHE A 10 -19.74 -14.08 -41.59
N THR A 11 -19.10 -13.28 -42.42
CA THR A 11 -18.13 -13.83 -43.40
C THR A 11 -16.78 -14.11 -42.72
N LEU A 12 -16.08 -15.15 -43.17
CA LEU A 12 -14.73 -15.46 -42.68
C LEU A 12 -13.75 -14.31 -42.93
N VAL A 13 -13.92 -13.58 -44.03
CA VAL A 13 -13.08 -12.43 -44.37
C VAL A 13 -13.31 -11.27 -43.39
N GLU A 14 -14.56 -11.01 -42.99
CA GLU A 14 -14.86 -10.00 -41.97
C GLU A 14 -14.20 -10.35 -40.63
N LEU A 15 -14.22 -11.62 -40.23
CA LEU A 15 -13.53 -12.04 -39.00
C LEU A 15 -12.00 -11.92 -39.12
N LEU A 16 -11.41 -12.24 -40.28
CA LEU A 16 -9.97 -12.15 -40.49
C LEU A 16 -9.44 -10.71 -40.42
N VAL A 17 -10.19 -9.74 -40.95
CA VAL A 17 -9.79 -8.32 -40.86
C VAL A 17 -9.89 -7.80 -39.43
N VAL A 18 -10.93 -8.21 -38.69
CA VAL A 18 -11.12 -7.81 -37.29
C VAL A 18 -9.99 -8.32 -36.40
N ILE A 19 -9.60 -9.59 -36.52
CA ILE A 19 -8.48 -10.12 -35.72
C ILE A 19 -7.14 -9.45 -36.07
N ALA A 20 -6.94 -9.05 -37.34
CA ALA A 20 -5.73 -8.35 -37.76
C ALA A 20 -5.64 -6.97 -37.08
N ILE A 21 -6.74 -6.23 -37.04
CA ILE A 21 -6.80 -4.91 -36.37
C ILE A 21 -6.59 -5.06 -34.86
N ILE A 22 -7.29 -6.03 -34.22
CA ILE A 22 -7.13 -6.30 -32.77
C ILE A 22 -5.67 -6.68 -32.47
N GLY A 23 -5.02 -7.47 -33.31
CA GLY A 23 -3.61 -7.86 -33.15
C GLY A 23 -2.65 -6.68 -33.13
N ILE A 24 -2.85 -5.69 -33.99
CA ILE A 24 -2.03 -4.47 -34.00
C ILE A 24 -2.26 -3.65 -32.72
N LEU A 25 -3.52 -3.48 -32.32
CA LEU A 25 -3.87 -2.70 -31.12
C LEU A 25 -3.35 -3.36 -29.83
N THR A 26 -3.39 -4.68 -29.73
CA THR A 26 -2.89 -5.40 -28.53
C THR A 26 -1.38 -5.35 -28.43
N ALA A 27 -0.66 -5.44 -29.56
CA ALA A 27 0.80 -5.37 -29.59
C ALA A 27 1.35 -4.07 -28.97
N ILE A 28 0.72 -2.93 -29.26
CA ILE A 28 1.07 -1.63 -28.67
C ILE A 28 0.42 -1.40 -27.30
N GLY A 29 -0.80 -1.92 -27.09
CA GLY A 29 -1.60 -1.63 -25.91
C GLY A 29 -1.09 -2.32 -24.64
N VAL A 30 -0.65 -3.57 -24.75
CA VAL A 30 -0.18 -4.37 -23.60
C VAL A 30 1.05 -3.76 -22.89
N PRO A 31 2.17 -3.43 -23.58
CA PRO A 31 3.33 -2.86 -22.90
C PRO A 31 3.02 -1.51 -22.24
N MET A 32 2.20 -0.69 -22.90
CA MET A 32 1.76 0.60 -22.37
C MET A 32 0.91 0.43 -21.10
N TYR A 33 -0.07 -0.48 -21.13
CA TYR A 33 -0.91 -0.78 -19.96
C TYR A 33 -0.11 -1.28 -18.76
N ASN A 34 0.89 -2.13 -19.00
CA ASN A 34 1.79 -2.62 -17.94
C ASN A 34 2.57 -1.47 -17.27
N GLY A 35 3.07 -0.50 -18.05
CA GLY A 35 3.75 0.68 -17.51
C GLY A 35 2.84 1.58 -16.65
N TYR A 36 1.59 1.77 -17.09
CA TYR A 36 0.58 2.50 -16.30
C TYR A 36 0.24 1.78 -15.00
N GLN A 37 0.05 0.45 -15.04
CA GLN A 37 -0.18 -0.35 -13.84
C GLN A 37 1.00 -0.25 -12.87
N ALA A 38 2.25 -0.34 -13.36
CA ALA A 38 3.43 -0.20 -12.52
C ALA A 38 3.47 1.17 -11.82
N SER A 39 3.23 2.25 -12.56
CA SER A 39 3.20 3.61 -12.02
C SER A 39 2.05 3.84 -11.03
N ALA A 40 0.87 3.27 -11.31
CA ALA A 40 -0.27 3.33 -10.42
C ALA A 40 0.01 2.64 -9.07
N LYS A 41 0.69 1.48 -9.09
CA LYS A 41 1.08 0.76 -7.86
C LYS A 41 2.04 1.59 -7.00
N VAL A 42 3.03 2.25 -7.61
CA VAL A 42 3.96 3.14 -6.89
C VAL A 42 3.21 4.29 -6.22
N SER A 43 2.33 4.95 -6.98
CA SER A 43 1.51 6.05 -6.46
C SER A 43 0.62 5.60 -5.31
N ALA A 44 -0.01 4.42 -5.42
CA ALA A 44 -0.81 3.83 -4.36
C ALA A 44 0.02 3.53 -3.09
N THR A 45 1.24 2.99 -3.25
CA THR A 45 2.14 2.76 -2.11
C THR A 45 2.52 4.06 -1.41
N LYS A 46 2.83 5.13 -2.17
CA LYS A 46 3.12 6.45 -1.60
C LYS A 46 1.92 7.03 -0.86
N GLN A 47 0.73 6.91 -1.42
CA GLN A 47 -0.52 7.35 -0.76
C GLN A 47 -0.79 6.57 0.54
N ASN A 48 -0.60 5.25 0.53
CA ASN A 48 -0.73 4.43 1.73
C ASN A 48 0.30 4.86 2.80
N PHE A 49 1.54 5.16 2.39
CA PHE A 49 2.58 5.67 3.27
C PHE A 49 2.20 7.01 3.89
N ASP A 50 1.79 8.00 3.09
CA ASP A 50 1.42 9.34 3.55
C ASP A 50 0.19 9.30 4.48
N GLY A 51 -0.78 8.45 4.15
CA GLY A 51 -1.96 8.20 4.98
C GLY A 51 -1.58 7.61 6.33
N MET A 52 -0.72 6.59 6.33
CA MET A 52 -0.26 5.95 7.57
C MET A 52 0.59 6.89 8.43
N LYS A 53 1.52 7.64 7.82
CA LYS A 53 2.32 8.66 8.52
C LYS A 53 1.43 9.69 9.23
N THR A 54 0.45 10.24 8.51
CA THR A 54 -0.46 11.25 9.06
C THR A 54 -1.33 10.67 10.17
N PHE A 55 -1.80 9.44 10.00
CA PHE A 55 -2.56 8.71 11.02
C PHE A 55 -1.74 8.50 12.29
N ILE A 56 -0.51 7.97 12.19
CA ILE A 56 0.39 7.76 13.32
C ILE A 56 0.64 9.08 14.06
N ALA A 57 1.01 10.14 13.34
CA ALA A 57 1.28 11.45 13.93
C ALA A 57 0.05 12.02 14.67
N GLY A 58 -1.15 11.87 14.10
CA GLY A 58 -2.40 12.31 14.72
C GLY A 58 -2.73 11.55 16.00
N GLU A 59 -2.66 10.21 15.97
CA GLU A 59 -2.98 9.36 17.12
C GLU A 59 -1.95 9.48 18.24
N VAL A 60 -0.65 9.56 17.88
CA VAL A 60 0.43 9.86 18.83
C VAL A 60 0.18 11.18 19.54
N THR A 61 -0.14 12.25 18.79
CA THR A 61 -0.41 13.58 19.35
C THR A 61 -1.61 13.58 20.30
N LYS A 62 -2.72 12.93 19.91
CA LYS A 62 -3.91 12.80 20.77
C LYS A 62 -3.59 12.07 22.07
N CYS A 63 -2.82 10.98 21.97
CA CYS A 63 -2.44 10.15 23.11
C CYS A 63 -1.46 10.88 24.04
N SER A 64 -0.42 11.50 23.50
CA SER A 64 0.60 12.20 24.28
C SER A 64 0.06 13.45 24.97
N ALA A 65 -0.88 14.16 24.33
CA ALA A 65 -1.58 15.29 24.92
C ALA A 65 -2.68 14.90 25.92
N GLY A 66 -2.92 13.61 26.16
CA GLY A 66 -3.97 13.12 27.07
C GLY A 66 -5.39 13.42 26.61
N LEU A 67 -5.59 13.68 25.31
CA LEU A 67 -6.91 13.99 24.73
C LEU A 67 -7.76 12.73 24.51
N THR A 68 -7.15 11.55 24.58
CA THR A 68 -7.82 10.25 24.61
C THR A 68 -7.27 9.42 25.77
N PRO A 69 -8.10 8.66 26.50
CA PRO A 69 -7.63 7.77 27.57
C PRO A 69 -6.91 6.54 27.01
N THR A 70 -7.28 6.10 25.80
CA THR A 70 -6.69 4.92 25.15
C THR A 70 -6.65 5.04 23.63
N LEU A 71 -5.72 4.32 23.00
CA LEU A 71 -5.78 3.97 21.58
C LEU A 71 -6.21 2.51 21.49
N ALA A 72 -7.36 2.25 20.88
CA ALA A 72 -7.91 0.91 20.68
C ALA A 72 -7.75 0.47 19.22
N ASP A 73 -7.33 -0.77 19.01
CA ASP A 73 -7.19 -1.33 17.66
C ASP A 73 -8.59 -1.71 17.15
N PRO A 74 -8.97 -1.35 15.91
CA PRO A 74 -10.26 -1.71 15.33
C PRO A 74 -10.46 -3.23 15.18
N LYS A 75 -9.40 -4.03 15.25
CA LYS A 75 -9.48 -5.48 15.26
C LYS A 75 -9.88 -6.00 16.64
N ALA A 76 -10.86 -6.90 16.69
CA ALA A 76 -11.24 -7.61 17.92
C ALA A 76 -10.02 -8.30 18.55
N GLY A 77 -9.69 -7.92 19.80
CA GLY A 77 -8.52 -8.44 20.53
C GLY A 77 -7.18 -7.79 20.17
N GLY A 78 -7.18 -6.67 19.44
CA GLY A 78 -5.95 -5.93 19.14
C GLY A 78 -5.37 -5.18 20.35
N ALA A 79 -4.12 -4.75 20.22
CA ALA A 79 -3.40 -4.08 21.30
C ALA A 79 -4.09 -2.78 21.70
N THR A 80 -4.19 -2.51 23.00
CA THR A 80 -4.66 -1.22 23.52
C THR A 80 -3.51 -0.50 24.18
N ILE A 81 -3.33 0.79 23.85
CA ILE A 81 -2.35 1.66 24.51
C ILE A 81 -3.11 2.56 25.47
N THR A 82 -2.72 2.55 26.75
CA THR A 82 -3.21 3.54 27.72
C THR A 82 -2.43 4.84 27.57
N CYS A 83 -3.11 5.98 27.50
CA CYS A 83 -2.51 7.27 27.21
C CYS A 83 -2.44 8.17 28.47
N PRO A 84 -1.44 9.06 28.59
CA PRO A 84 -0.23 9.13 27.77
C PRO A 84 0.83 8.08 28.15
N GLY A 85 0.76 7.53 29.38
CA GLY A 85 1.88 6.78 29.99
C GLY A 85 2.23 5.43 29.36
N GLY A 86 1.36 4.82 28.57
CA GLY A 86 1.63 3.58 27.83
C GLY A 86 2.19 3.80 26.42
N LEU A 87 2.28 5.05 25.96
CA LEU A 87 2.74 5.40 24.62
C LEU A 87 4.27 5.34 24.53
N THR A 88 4.80 4.14 24.33
CA THR A 88 6.22 3.92 24.04
C THR A 88 6.45 3.65 22.56
N ALA A 89 7.67 3.86 22.06
CA ALA A 89 8.05 3.54 20.68
C ALA A 89 7.65 2.11 20.26
N THR A 90 7.94 1.12 21.11
CA THR A 90 7.61 -0.28 20.87
C THR A 90 6.09 -0.55 20.87
N ALA A 91 5.36 0.00 21.84
CA ALA A 91 3.90 -0.16 21.92
C ALA A 91 3.21 0.48 20.72
N ALA A 92 3.60 1.72 20.38
CA ALA A 92 3.11 2.45 19.24
C ALA A 92 3.38 1.70 17.92
N ALA A 93 4.62 1.25 17.69
CA ALA A 93 4.95 0.51 16.48
C ALA A 93 4.15 -0.80 16.35
N THR A 94 3.97 -1.54 17.45
CA THR A 94 3.18 -2.77 17.45
C THR A 94 1.72 -2.49 17.10
N TYR A 95 1.15 -1.46 17.72
CA TYR A 95 -0.23 -1.01 17.48
C TYR A 95 -0.45 -0.56 16.03
N PHE A 96 0.38 0.36 15.52
CA PHE A 96 0.21 0.89 14.17
C PHE A 96 0.52 -0.14 13.08
N THR A 97 1.44 -1.08 13.34
CA THR A 97 1.66 -2.22 12.43
C THR A 97 0.41 -3.08 12.34
N ALA A 98 -0.19 -3.44 13.48
CA ALA A 98 -1.41 -4.26 13.51
C ALA A 98 -2.61 -3.54 12.87
N TYR A 99 -2.79 -2.25 13.18
CA TYR A 99 -3.81 -1.40 12.57
C TYR A 99 -3.66 -1.37 11.05
N GLY A 100 -2.46 -1.06 10.57
CA GLY A 100 -2.16 -0.96 9.14
C GLY A 100 -2.36 -2.30 8.42
N LEU A 101 -1.98 -3.41 9.07
CA LEU A 101 -2.20 -4.74 8.55
C LEU A 101 -3.68 -5.08 8.35
N ALA A 102 -4.54 -4.61 9.25
CA ALA A 102 -5.98 -4.86 9.20
C ALA A 102 -6.72 -3.94 8.21
N THR A 103 -6.17 -2.75 7.93
CA THR A 103 -6.90 -1.69 7.21
C THR A 103 -6.37 -1.41 5.81
N MET A 104 -5.12 -1.80 5.49
CA MET A 104 -4.49 -1.52 4.22
C MET A 104 -4.24 -2.79 3.40
N LYS A 105 -4.15 -2.60 2.09
CA LYS A 105 -3.81 -3.66 1.11
C LYS A 105 -2.53 -3.28 0.40
N ASN A 106 -1.71 -4.29 0.09
CA ASN A 106 -0.51 -4.09 -0.71
C ASN A 106 -0.89 -3.96 -2.21
N PRO A 107 -0.50 -2.87 -2.90
CA PRO A 107 -0.79 -2.68 -4.34
C PRO A 107 -0.13 -3.70 -5.27
N TYR A 108 0.93 -4.38 -4.83
CA TYR A 108 1.70 -5.33 -5.64
C TYR A 108 1.30 -6.77 -5.43
N ASP A 109 0.71 -7.10 -4.29
CA ASP A 109 0.28 -8.45 -3.95
C ASP A 109 -1.03 -8.40 -3.15
N SER A 110 -2.14 -8.81 -3.78
CA SER A 110 -3.46 -8.87 -3.14
C SER A 110 -3.62 -10.02 -2.14
N THR A 111 -2.64 -10.93 -2.09
CA THR A 111 -2.57 -12.09 -1.19
C THR A 111 -1.60 -11.88 -0.03
N SER A 112 -0.71 -10.90 -0.14
CA SER A 112 0.18 -10.48 0.94
C SER A 112 -0.65 -10.00 2.12
N THR A 113 -0.63 -10.80 3.18
CA THR A 113 -1.11 -10.46 4.52
C THR A 113 -0.12 -9.55 5.25
N THR A 114 0.74 -8.80 4.53
CA THR A 114 1.88 -8.03 5.06
C THR A 114 1.96 -6.63 4.47
N ALA A 115 0.82 -6.01 4.12
CA ALA A 115 0.77 -4.62 3.64
C ALA A 115 1.50 -3.64 4.57
N VAL A 116 1.52 -3.95 5.86
CA VAL A 116 2.35 -3.28 6.87
C VAL A 116 3.12 -4.32 7.67
N ASN A 117 4.39 -4.03 7.98
CA ASN A 117 5.25 -4.91 8.76
C ASN A 117 6.09 -4.15 9.80
N GLY A 118 6.74 -4.89 10.70
CA GLY A 118 7.56 -4.35 11.80
C GLY A 118 9.01 -4.01 11.45
N THR A 119 9.40 -4.02 10.17
CA THR A 119 10.80 -3.98 9.72
C THR A 119 11.08 -2.79 8.83
N ILE A 120 12.21 -2.11 9.05
CA ILE A 120 12.67 -0.99 8.23
C ILE A 120 14.11 -1.26 7.77
N PRO A 121 14.42 -1.23 6.46
CA PRO A 121 13.46 -1.12 5.34
C PRO A 121 12.58 -2.37 5.21
N PRO A 122 11.33 -2.25 4.74
CA PRO A 122 10.47 -3.40 4.48
C PRO A 122 11.02 -4.26 3.32
N ALA A 123 10.72 -5.57 3.38
CA ALA A 123 11.32 -6.56 2.49
C ALA A 123 10.69 -6.55 1.08
N ASN A 124 9.36 -6.52 1.01
CA ASN A 124 8.64 -6.71 -0.25
C ASN A 124 8.09 -5.41 -0.80
N ASN A 125 7.88 -5.39 -2.12
CA ASN A 125 7.39 -4.21 -2.83
C ASN A 125 5.98 -3.84 -2.37
N GLY A 126 5.75 -2.54 -2.19
CA GLY A 126 4.46 -2.00 -1.76
C GLY A 126 4.19 -2.08 -0.26
N GLU A 127 5.07 -2.73 0.51
CA GLU A 127 4.94 -2.81 1.96
C GLU A 127 5.36 -1.51 2.63
N ILE A 128 4.71 -1.22 3.75
CA ILE A 128 5.08 -0.15 4.68
C ILE A 128 5.67 -0.79 5.93
N GLY A 129 6.92 -0.48 6.22
CA GLY A 129 7.60 -0.83 7.46
C GLY A 129 7.37 0.23 8.53
N ILE A 130 7.01 -0.21 9.73
CA ILE A 130 6.87 0.61 10.93
C ILE A 130 7.73 -0.04 12.02
N SER A 131 8.62 0.71 12.67
CA SER A 131 9.46 0.16 13.74
C SER A 131 9.59 1.09 14.92
N GLY A 132 9.50 0.52 16.12
CA GLY A 132 9.68 1.21 17.40
C GLY A 132 11.06 0.99 18.01
N ALA A 133 11.98 0.34 17.28
CA ALA A 133 13.35 0.20 17.72
C ALA A 133 14.03 1.57 17.69
N ALA A 134 14.72 1.94 18.78
CA ALA A 134 15.55 3.13 18.82
C ALA A 134 16.60 3.06 17.71
N THR A 135 16.38 3.80 16.63
CA THR A 135 17.37 3.97 15.56
C THR A 135 18.14 5.25 15.82
N ALA A 136 19.34 5.39 15.26
CA ALA A 136 20.10 6.64 15.34
C ALA A 136 19.30 7.86 14.84
N SER A 137 18.39 7.63 13.89
CA SER A 137 17.46 8.62 13.33
C SER A 137 16.16 8.78 14.12
N CYS A 138 15.83 7.88 15.04
CA CYS A 138 14.58 7.88 15.80
C CYS A 138 14.76 7.22 17.18
N PRO A 139 15.40 7.91 18.14
CA PRO A 139 15.74 7.35 19.44
C PRO A 139 14.52 7.17 20.36
N SER A 140 13.53 8.04 20.24
CA SER A 140 12.32 8.08 21.09
C SER A 140 11.08 8.23 20.22
N GLY A 141 10.92 7.34 19.23
CA GLY A 141 9.89 7.52 18.22
C GLY A 141 9.54 6.24 17.47
N VAL A 142 8.50 6.34 16.65
CA VAL A 142 8.14 5.34 15.65
C VAL A 142 8.75 5.77 14.33
N SER A 143 9.53 4.87 13.73
CA SER A 143 10.05 5.05 12.38
C SER A 143 9.10 4.45 11.35
N ILE A 144 8.99 5.06 10.17
CA ILE A 144 8.15 4.59 9.05
C ILE A 144 8.89 4.72 7.71
N GLN A 145 8.77 3.71 6.85
CA GLN A 145 9.32 3.70 5.49
C GLN A 145 8.55 2.71 4.60
N ALA A 146 8.48 2.93 3.30
CA ALA A 146 7.87 2.02 2.32
C ALA A 146 8.89 1.46 1.33
N LYS A 147 8.59 0.31 0.72
CA LYS A 147 9.33 -0.23 -0.43
C LYS A 147 8.61 0.11 -1.73
N ILE A 148 9.28 0.81 -2.63
CA ILE A 148 8.76 1.14 -3.96
C ILE A 148 9.61 0.50 -5.05
N ILE A 149 9.06 0.41 -6.26
CA ILE A 149 9.78 0.02 -7.47
C ILE A 149 9.79 1.23 -8.41
N ASP A 150 10.95 1.57 -8.96
CA ASP A 150 11.00 2.52 -10.07
C ASP A 150 10.38 1.88 -11.33
N PRO A 151 9.28 2.45 -11.87
CA PRO A 151 8.57 1.87 -13.00
C PRO A 151 9.37 1.93 -14.32
N ALA A 152 10.43 2.74 -14.40
CA ALA A 152 11.29 2.84 -15.58
C ALA A 152 12.44 1.82 -15.56
N THR A 153 13.02 1.58 -14.39
CA THR A 153 14.23 0.74 -14.25
C THR A 153 13.95 -0.63 -13.61
N ASN A 154 12.74 -0.85 -13.09
CA ASN A 154 12.38 -1.97 -12.22
C ASN A 154 13.29 -2.11 -10.98
N ALA A 155 14.06 -1.08 -10.64
CA ALA A 155 14.89 -1.08 -9.44
C ALA A 155 14.01 -0.89 -8.21
N THR A 156 14.26 -1.68 -7.16
CA THR A 156 13.57 -1.50 -5.88
C THR A 156 14.30 -0.45 -5.03
N ALA A 157 13.55 0.42 -4.35
CA ALA A 157 14.07 1.47 -3.50
C ALA A 157 13.21 1.66 -2.25
N SER A 158 13.80 2.27 -1.22
CA SER A 158 13.06 2.74 -0.04
C SER A 158 12.47 4.13 -0.29
N TYR A 159 11.27 4.36 0.22
CA TYR A 159 10.59 5.65 0.18
C TYR A 159 10.04 6.04 1.57
N PRO A 160 10.38 7.22 2.08
CA PRO A 160 11.48 8.07 1.65
C PRO A 160 12.85 7.37 1.81
N ALA A 161 13.90 7.94 1.22
CA ALA A 161 15.23 7.32 1.19
C ALA A 161 15.80 7.07 2.61
N ALA A 162 15.56 8.00 3.52
CA ALA A 162 15.73 7.80 4.96
C ALA A 162 14.37 7.53 5.60
N ALA A 163 14.30 6.69 6.62
CA ALA A 163 13.06 6.45 7.35
C ALA A 163 12.62 7.73 8.07
N GLU A 164 11.33 8.01 8.05
CA GLU A 164 10.79 9.15 8.81
C GLU A 164 10.60 8.76 10.26
N CYS A 165 10.81 9.71 11.17
CA CYS A 165 10.62 9.50 12.60
C CYS A 165 9.43 10.33 13.08
N ILE A 166 8.55 9.69 13.85
CA ILE A 166 7.43 10.30 14.56
C ILE A 166 7.72 10.13 16.05
N SER A 167 8.05 11.22 16.74
CA SER A 167 8.39 11.19 18.17
C SER A 167 7.20 10.77 19.02
N VAL A 168 7.42 9.84 19.94
CA VAL A 168 6.51 9.48 21.03
C VAL A 168 7.24 9.87 22.32
N GLN A 169 6.69 10.86 23.04
CA GLN A 169 7.36 11.60 24.12
C GLN A 169 8.15 10.74 25.11
#